data_AF-A0A8X8IFD2-F1
#
_entry.id   AF-A0A8X8IFD2-F1
#
_cell.length_a   1.000
_cell.length_b   1.000
_cell.length_c   1.000
_cell.angle_alpha   90.00
_cell.angle_beta   90.00
_cell.angle_gamma   90.00
#
_symmetry.space_group_name_H-M   'P 1'
#
loop_
_entity.id
_entity.type
_entity.pdbx_description
1 polymer ?
#
loop_
_entity_poly.entity_id
_entity_poly.type
_entity_poly.pdbx_seq_one_letter_code
_entity_poly.pdbx_strand_id
1 'polypeptide(L)' 'MADVFLIDESNINENSSPETIEQWDSIGHLNLVTSLEEAFGVIFDEEQIIQMLNFKLVVVVVEEAVGNK' A
#
# COMPACT_ATOMS: atom_id res chain seq x y z
N MET A 1 -0.14 -3.80 5.50
CA MET A 1 -1.13 -4.47 4.62
C MET A 1 -1.91 -5.55 5.32
N ALA A 2 -1.28 -6.57 5.95
CA ALA A 2 -2.03 -7.68 6.59
C ALA A 2 -3.04 -7.16 7.63
N ASP A 3 -2.59 -6.23 8.48
CA ASP A 3 -3.43 -5.55 9.47
C ASP A 3 -4.55 -4.71 8.81
N VAL A 4 -4.20 -3.88 7.82
CA VAL A 4 -5.15 -3.02 7.09
C VAL A 4 -6.26 -3.81 6.40
N PHE A 5 -5.91 -4.92 5.74
CA PHE A 5 -6.84 -5.75 4.97
C PHE A 5 -7.44 -6.89 5.80
N LEU A 6 -7.05 -7.03 7.08
CA LEU A 6 -7.50 -8.08 7.99
C LEU A 6 -7.32 -9.49 7.38
N ILE A 7 -6.18 -9.72 6.73
CA ILE A 7 -5.80 -11.00 6.12
C ILE A 7 -4.53 -11.55 6.77
N ASP A 8 -4.32 -12.86 6.65
CA ASP A 8 -3.08 -13.49 7.08
C ASP A 8 -1.89 -12.97 6.25
N GLU A 9 -0.75 -12.72 6.90
CA GLU A 9 0.48 -12.27 6.24
C GLU A 9 0.93 -13.24 5.13
N SER A 10 0.63 -14.53 5.27
CA SER A 10 0.95 -15.57 4.28
C SER A 10 0.19 -15.39 2.96
N ASN A 11 -0.90 -14.62 2.94
CA ASN A 11 -1.64 -14.29 1.72
C ASN A 11 -1.04 -13.10 0.96
N ILE A 12 -0.10 -12.38 1.57
CA ILE A 12 0.57 -11.24 0.93
C ILE A 12 1.79 -11.72 0.18
N ASN A 13 1.83 -11.45 -1.11
CA ASN A 13 2.93 -11.78 -1.99
C ASN A 13 3.08 -10.74 -3.09
N GLU A 14 4.06 -10.92 -3.98
CA GLU A 14 4.36 -9.98 -5.06
C GLU A 14 3.19 -9.77 -6.04
N ASN A 15 2.24 -10.71 -6.11
CA ASN A 15 1.05 -10.61 -6.95
C ASN A 15 -0.16 -10.02 -6.23
N SER A 16 -0.03 -9.66 -4.94
CA SER A 16 -1.11 -9.05 -4.19
C SER A 16 -1.48 -7.70 -4.80
N SER A 17 -2.75 -7.56 -5.14
CA SER A 17 -3.35 -6.42 -5.83
C SER A 17 -4.84 -6.31 -5.46
N PRO A 18 -5.52 -5.20 -5.82
CA PRO A 18 -6.98 -5.06 -5.70
C PRO A 18 -7.80 -6.18 -6.34
N GLU A 19 -7.26 -6.88 -7.35
CA GLU A 19 -7.94 -8.01 -7.99
C GLU A 19 -7.85 -9.30 -7.18
N THR A 20 -6.82 -9.42 -6.34
CA THR A 20 -6.54 -10.64 -5.54
C THR A 20 -6.95 -10.50 -4.07
N ILE A 21 -7.02 -9.27 -3.56
CA ILE A 21 -7.40 -8.96 -2.18
C ILE A 21 -8.71 -8.17 -2.24
N GLU A 22 -9.82 -8.82 -1.88
CA GLU A 22 -11.17 -8.23 -1.92
C GLU A 22 -11.27 -6.95 -1.07
N GLN A 23 -10.55 -6.90 0.05
CA GLN A 23 -10.49 -5.78 0.98
C GLN A 23 -9.67 -4.60 0.47
N TRP A 24 -8.92 -4.78 -0.63
CA TRP A 24 -8.17 -3.69 -1.27
C TRP A 24 -9.05 -2.96 -2.29
N ASP A 25 -10.23 -2.54 -1.84
CA ASP A 25 -11.14 -1.67 -2.56
C ASP A 25 -10.71 -0.19 -2.45
N SER A 26 -11.56 0.75 -2.87
CA SER A 26 -11.24 2.19 -2.75
C SER A 26 -10.98 2.64 -1.31
N ILE A 27 -11.67 2.09 -0.32
CA ILE A 27 -11.52 2.50 1.09
C ILE A 27 -10.28 1.83 1.68
N GLY A 28 -10.09 0.53 1.43
CA GLY A 28 -8.91 -0.20 1.85
C GLY A 28 -7.63 0.37 1.26
N HIS A 29 -7.69 0.84 0.01
CA HIS A 29 -6.57 1.52 -0.63
C HIS A 29 -6.18 2.81 0.12
N LEU A 30 -7.15 3.66 0.47
CA LEU A 30 -6.88 4.86 1.26
C LEU A 30 -6.35 4.52 2.66
N ASN A 31 -6.93 3.51 3.32
CA ASN A 31 -6.46 3.08 4.63
C ASN A 31 -5.01 2.56 4.58
N LEU A 32 -4.65 1.86 3.50
CA LEU A 32 -3.27 1.41 3.26
C LEU A 32 -2.33 2.61 3.15
N VAL A 33 -2.68 3.59 2.31
CA VAL A 33 -1.89 4.82 2.12
C VAL A 33 -1.69 5.52 3.47
N THR A 34 -2.77 5.83 4.20
CA THR A 34 -2.68 6.50 5.50
C THR A 34 -1.82 5.72 6.50
N SER A 35 -1.97 4.39 6.55
CA SER A 35 -1.16 3.55 7.44
C SER A 35 0.34 3.60 7.07
N LEU A 36 0.66 3.67 5.78
CA LEU A 36 2.05 3.81 5.32
C LEU A 36 2.61 5.20 5.64
N GLU A 37 1.82 6.25 5.44
CA GLU A 37 2.19 7.63 5.81
C GLU A 37 2.51 7.74 7.29
N GLU A 38 1.66 7.21 8.16
CA GLU A 38 1.86 7.21 9.62
C GLU A 38 3.07 6.35 10.04
N ALA A 39 3.22 5.16 9.45
CA ALA A 39 4.30 4.23 9.81
C ALA A 39 5.69 4.75 9.42
N PHE A 40 5.81 5.38 8.25
CA PHE A 40 7.09 5.88 7.72
C PHE A 40 7.27 7.39 7.92
N GLY A 41 6.24 8.09 8.39
CA GLY A 41 6.20 9.55 8.55
C GLY A 41 6.40 10.27 7.22
N VAL A 42 5.85 9.75 6.13
CA VAL A 42 5.90 10.32 4.77
C VAL A 42 4.52 10.82 4.38
N ILE A 43 4.42 11.63 3.32
CA ILE A 43 3.14 12.02 2.72
C ILE A 43 3.25 11.67 1.24
N PHE A 44 2.26 10.94 0.72
CA PHE A 44 2.20 10.58 -0.69
C PHE A 44 1.35 11.60 -1.46
N ASP A 45 1.77 11.89 -2.69
CA ASP A 45 0.95 12.68 -3.61
C ASP A 45 -0.10 11.82 -4.34
N GLU A 46 -1.05 12.47 -5.02
CA GLU A 46 -2.13 11.79 -5.73
C GLU A 46 -1.60 10.83 -6.82
N GLU A 47 -0.52 11.18 -7.53
CA GLU A 47 0.04 10.32 -8.57
C GLU A 47 0.66 9.06 -7.95
N GLN A 48 1.38 9.21 -6.84
CA GLN A 48 1.95 8.11 -6.06
C GLN A 48 0.87 7.16 -5.54
N ILE A 49 -0.21 7.72 -4.99
CA ILE A 49 -1.36 6.95 -4.48
C ILE A 49 -1.98 6.13 -5.62
N ILE A 50 -2.26 6.76 -6.76
CA ILE A 50 -2.87 6.08 -7.92
C ILE A 50 -1.95 4.97 -8.47
N GLN A 51 -0.63 5.09 -8.32
CA GLN A 51 0.33 4.07 -8.75
C GLN A 51 0.41 2.84 -7.83
N MET A 52 -0.15 2.88 -6.62
CA MET A 52 -0.15 1.78 -5.65
C MET A 52 -1.13 0.64 -6.03
N LEU A 53 -0.96 0.06 -7.22
CA LEU A 53 -1.89 -0.92 -7.82
C LEU A 53 -1.58 -2.38 -7.46
N ASN A 54 -0.42 -2.65 -6.85
CA ASN A 54 -0.04 -3.96 -6.35
C ASN A 54 1.07 -3.82 -5.32
N PHE A 55 1.37 -4.92 -4.62
CA PHE A 55 2.38 -4.97 -3.58
C PHE A 55 3.74 -4.44 -4.04
N LYS A 56 4.19 -4.85 -5.23
CA LYS A 56 5.47 -4.43 -5.77
C LYS A 56 5.54 -2.92 -5.98
N LEU A 57 4.50 -2.32 -6.56
CA LEU A 57 4.44 -0.87 -6.78
C LEU A 57 4.34 -0.11 -5.47
N VAL A 58 3.58 -0.61 -4.49
CA VAL A 58 3.54 -0.02 -3.15
C VAL A 58 4.95 0.03 -2.54
N VAL A 59 5.71 -1.07 -2.61
CA VAL A 59 7.08 -1.10 -2.08
C VAL A 59 7.96 -0.06 -2.77
N VAL A 60 7.93 0.01 -4.11
CA VAL A 60 8.72 0.99 -4.88
C VAL A 60 8.38 2.42 -4.45
N VAL A 61 7.09 2.77 -4.40
CA VAL A 61 6.65 4.13 -4.02
C VAL A 61 7.06 4.46 -2.58
N VAL A 62 6.94 3.52 -1.66
CA VAL A 62 7.37 3.71 -0.26
C VAL A 62 8.88 3.89 -0.16
N GLU A 63 9.68 3.09 -0.88
CA GLU A 63 11.13 3.23 -0.91
C GLU A 63 11.56 4.59 -1.46
N GLU A 64 10.93 5.06 -2.55
CA GLU A 64 11.18 6.39 -3.11
C GLU A 64 10.79 7.51 -2.14
N ALA A 65 9.66 7.39 -1.44
CA ALA A 65 9.21 8.40 -0.48
C ALA A 65 10.12 8.46 0.76
N VAL A 66 10.59 7.31 1.25
CA VAL A 66 11.48 7.25 2.41
C VAL A 66 12.92 7.66 2.06
N GLY A 67 13.41 7.30 0.87
CA GLY A 67 14.76 7.65 0.41
C GLY A 67 14.96 9.12 0.05
N ASN A 68 13.87 9.86 -0.19
CA ASN A 68 13.89 11.30 -0.45
C ASN A 68 13.79 12.17 0.84
N LYS A 69 13.85 11.57 2.03
CA LYS A 69 14.04 12.29 3.30
C LYS A 69 15.50 12.66 3.55
#